data_AF-V8AT31-F1
#
_entry.id   AF-V8AT31-F1
#
_cell.length_a   1.000
_cell.length_b   1.000
_cell.length_c   1.000
_cell.angle_alpha   90.00
_cell.angle_beta   90.00
_cell.angle_gamma   90.00
#
_symmetry.space_group_name_H-M   'P 1'
#
loop_
_entity.id
_entity.type
_entity.pdbx_description
1 polymer ?
#
loop_
_entity_poly.entity_id
_entity_poly.type
_entity_poly.pdbx_seq_one_letter_code
_entity_poly.pdbx_strand_id
1 'polypeptide(L)' 'MLETLGAKVSPYYALLSKVIWALPSEYNSALAPKFPFDEVQQRYKEDLEIVQYDLTAGKHYLKESDPFFQLPK' A
#
# COMPACT_ATOMS: atom_id res chain seq x y z
N MET A 1 -5.56 6.22 11.87
CA MET A 1 -6.82 7.01 11.73
C MET A 1 -8.00 6.12 11.34
N LEU A 2 -8.00 5.39 10.22
CA LEU A 2 -9.14 4.52 9.86
C LEU A 2 -9.25 3.26 10.73
N GLU A 3 -8.15 2.56 10.95
CA GLU A 3 -8.12 1.37 11.81
C GLU A 3 -8.43 1.69 13.28
N THR A 4 -7.89 2.80 13.79
CA THR A 4 -8.15 3.28 15.15
C THR A 4 -9.63 3.61 15.42
N LEU A 5 -10.44 3.76 14.36
CA LEU A 5 -11.87 4.00 14.43
C LEU A 5 -12.70 2.72 14.21
N GLY A 6 -12.07 1.56 13.99
CA GLY A 6 -12.75 0.30 13.67
C GLY A 6 -13.57 0.36 12.37
N ALA A 7 -13.24 1.28 11.47
CA ALA A 7 -14.01 1.52 10.26
C ALA A 7 -13.79 0.42 9.21
N LYS A 8 -14.82 0.11 8.42
CA LYS A 8 -14.63 -0.67 7.18
C LYS A 8 -13.71 0.10 6.24
N VAL A 9 -12.84 -0.61 5.54
CA VAL A 9 -11.87 -0.03 4.59
C VAL A 9 -11.94 -0.71 3.23
N SER A 10 -11.61 0.02 2.17
CA SER A 10 -11.46 -0.54 0.83
C SER A 10 -10.18 -1.38 0.72
N PRO A 11 -10.04 -2.26 -0.29
CA PRO A 11 -8.80 -2.99 -0.52
C PRO A 11 -7.56 -2.09 -0.59
N TYR A 12 -7.66 -0.90 -1.20
CA TYR A 12 -6.58 0.09 -1.22
C TYR A 12 -6.17 0.53 0.19
N TYR A 13 -7.13 0.94 1.03
CA TYR A 13 -6.82 1.34 2.41
C TYR A 13 -6.37 0.18 3.29
N ALA A 14 -6.81 -1.05 3.00
CA ALA A 14 -6.30 -2.25 3.66
C ALA A 14 -4.81 -2.47 3.35
N LEU A 15 -4.39 -2.30 2.08
CA LEU A 15 -2.97 -2.35 1.70
C LEU A 15 -2.17 -1.24 2.41
N LEU A 16 -2.64 0.00 2.38
CA LEU A 16 -1.97 1.11 3.08
C LEU A 16 -1.84 0.86 4.58
N SER A 17 -2.86 0.27 5.21
CA SER A 17 -2.79 -0.07 6.64
C SER A 17 -1.70 -1.11 6.91
N LYS A 18 -1.60 -2.15 6.07
CA LYS A 18 -0.52 -3.15 6.18
C LYS A 18 0.86 -2.53 6.00
N VAL A 19 1.01 -1.64 5.03
CA VAL A 19 2.26 -0.90 4.79
C VAL A 19 2.66 -0.09 6.02
N ILE A 20 1.73 0.67 6.60
CA ILE A 20 1.98 1.51 7.78
C ILE A 20 2.48 0.69 8.98
N TRP A 21 1.96 -0.53 9.16
CA TRP A 21 2.35 -1.38 10.29
C TRP A 21 3.57 -2.24 10.04
N ALA A 22 3.77 -2.70 8.81
CA ALA A 22 4.81 -3.67 8.49
C ALA A 22 6.11 -3.01 8.04
N LEU A 23 6.04 -1.91 7.26
CA LEU A 23 7.25 -1.28 6.75
C LEU A 23 7.90 -0.39 7.82
N PRO A 24 9.21 -0.55 8.04
CA PRO A 24 9.95 0.30 8.95
C PRO A 24 10.12 1.71 8.37
N SER A 25 10.41 2.68 9.24
CA SER A 25 10.54 4.09 8.88
C SER A 25 11.59 4.35 7.78
N GLU A 26 12.58 3.48 7.71
CA GLU A 26 13.71 3.49 6.80
C GLU A 26 13.28 3.38 5.33
N TYR A 27 12.09 2.79 5.07
CA TYR A 27 11.49 2.73 3.74
C TYR A 27 11.34 4.12 3.10
N ASN A 28 11.01 5.16 3.87
CA ASN A 28 10.85 6.53 3.37
C ASN A 28 12.14 7.37 3.48
N SER A 29 13.28 6.72 3.69
CA SER A 29 14.57 7.40 3.88
C SER A 29 15.53 7.11 2.73
N ALA A 30 16.61 7.90 2.63
CA ALA A 30 17.70 7.62 1.70
C ALA A 30 18.42 6.28 1.94
N LEU A 31 18.18 5.63 3.09
CA LEU A 31 18.75 4.33 3.43
C LEU A 31 17.95 3.15 2.87
N ALA A 32 16.73 3.37 2.38
CA ALA A 32 15.84 2.32 1.87
C ALA A 32 16.53 1.34 0.90
N PRO A 33 17.38 1.77 -0.07
CA PRO A 33 18.02 0.83 -1.01
C PRO A 33 19.00 -0.15 -0.36
N LYS A 34 19.46 0.13 0.86
CA LYS A 34 20.45 -0.68 1.60
C LYS A 34 19.84 -1.33 2.85
N PHE A 35 18.57 -1.07 3.12
CA PHE A 35 17.90 -1.60 4.29
C PHE A 35 17.43 -3.05 4.00
N PRO A 36 17.74 -4.02 4.86
CA PRO A 36 17.28 -5.39 4.69
C PRO A 36 15.81 -5.50 5.10
N PHE A 37 14.92 -5.62 4.12
CA PHE A 37 13.52 -5.95 4.34
C PHE A 37 13.35 -7.47 4.44
N ASP A 38 12.51 -7.92 5.36
CA ASP A 38 12.09 -9.33 5.38
C ASP A 38 11.14 -9.66 4.22
N GLU A 39 10.81 -10.95 4.03
CA GLU A 39 9.96 -11.39 2.93
C GLU A 39 8.56 -10.76 2.92
N VAL A 40 7.99 -10.50 4.11
CA VAL A 40 6.64 -9.93 4.23
C VAL A 40 6.67 -8.44 3.90
N GLN A 41 7.67 -7.74 4.43
CA GLN A 41 7.93 -6.33 4.12
C GLN A 41 8.18 -6.12 2.63
N GLN A 42 9.00 -6.98 2.02
CA GLN A 42 9.30 -6.92 0.60
C GLN A 42 8.02 -7.06 -0.24
N ARG A 43 7.12 -7.99 0.09
CA ARG A 43 5.84 -8.16 -0.60
C ARG A 43 4.97 -6.92 -0.50
N TYR A 44 4.79 -6.36 0.70
CA TYR A 44 3.95 -5.16 0.86
C TYR A 44 4.54 -3.93 0.18
N LYS A 45 5.87 -3.81 0.15
CA LYS A 45 6.57 -2.79 -0.61
C LYS A 45 6.29 -2.94 -2.11
N GLU A 46 6.44 -4.14 -2.66
CA GLU A 46 6.21 -4.41 -4.08
C GLU A 46 4.74 -4.19 -4.48
N ASP A 47 3.79 -4.67 -3.68
CA ASP A 47 2.35 -4.45 -3.89
C ASP A 47 2.05 -2.94 -3.95
N LEU A 48 2.61 -2.15 -3.04
CA LEU A 48 2.45 -0.71 -3.01
C LEU A 48 3.07 -0.03 -4.24
N GLU A 49 4.28 -0.42 -4.61
CA GLU A 49 5.01 0.13 -5.78
C GLU A 49 4.25 -0.13 -7.08
N ILE A 50 3.69 -1.34 -7.27
CA ILE A 50 2.89 -1.68 -8.44
C ILE A 50 1.62 -0.83 -8.51
N VAL A 51 0.89 -0.70 -7.40
CA VAL A 51 -0.34 0.10 -7.34
C VAL A 51 -0.04 1.59 -7.59
N GLN A 52 1.01 2.13 -6.96
CA GLN A 52 1.42 3.53 -7.16
C GLN A 52 1.84 3.79 -8.60
N TYR A 53 2.61 2.87 -9.19
CA TYR A 53 3.00 2.96 -10.60
C TYR A 53 1.77 3.00 -11.50
N ASP A 54 0.83 2.07 -11.34
CA ASP A 54 -0.38 2.00 -12.16
C ASP A 54 -1.25 3.26 -12.07
N LEU A 55 -1.33 3.86 -10.87
CA LEU A 55 -2.09 5.09 -10.61
C LEU A 55 -1.46 6.36 -11.19
N THR A 56 -0.15 6.37 -11.45
CA THR A 56 0.58 7.60 -11.80
C THR A 56 1.09 7.59 -13.24
N ALA A 57 2.05 6.72 -13.54
CA ALA A 57 2.76 6.67 -14.82
C ALA A 57 2.48 5.38 -15.61
N GLY A 58 1.71 4.47 -15.01
CA GLY A 58 1.41 3.16 -15.57
C GLY A 58 0.27 3.20 -16.58
N LYS A 59 -0.47 2.09 -16.66
CA LYS A 59 -1.49 1.88 -17.70
C LYS A 59 -2.91 2.12 -17.19
N HIS A 60 -3.06 2.56 -15.93
CA HIS A 60 -4.34 2.78 -15.28
C HIS A 60 -5.27 1.55 -15.38
N TYR A 61 -4.72 0.38 -15.04
CA TYR A 61 -5.48 -0.86 -14.92
C TYR A 61 -6.54 -0.75 -13.83
N LEU A 62 -6.20 -0.11 -12.71
CA LEU A 62 -7.09 0.22 -11.61
C LEU A 62 -7.73 1.59 -11.86
N LYS A 63 -9.02 1.59 -12.16
CA LYS A 63 -9.83 2.81 -12.33
C LYS A 63 -10.44 3.22 -11.00
N GLU A 64 -10.68 4.51 -10.81
CA GLU A 64 -11.31 5.03 -9.58
C GLU A 64 -12.69 4.39 -9.28
N SER A 65 -13.40 3.96 -10.33
CA SER A 65 -14.68 3.25 -10.21
C SER A 65 -14.56 1.79 -9.76
N ASP A 66 -13.35 1.24 -9.68
CA ASP A 66 -13.16 -0.17 -9.38
C ASP A 66 -13.38 -0.48 -7.90
N PRO A 67 -13.86 -1.69 -7.56
CA PRO A 67 -14.07 -2.11 -6.17
C PRO A 67 -12.82 -1.99 -5.29
N PHE A 68 -11.63 -1.96 -5.89
CA PHE A 68 -10.36 -1.80 -5.18
C PHE A 68 -10.29 -0.50 -4.37
N PHE A 69 -10.94 0.57 -4.83
CA PHE A 69 -10.99 1.85 -4.12
C PHE A 69 -12.28 2.05 -3.30
N GLN A 70 -13.27 1.16 -3.47
CA GLN A 70 -14.58 1.28 -2.83
C GLN A 70 -14.66 0.48 -1.53
N LEU A 71 -15.52 0.93 -0.62
CA LEU A 71 -15.84 0.14 0.56
C LEU A 71 -16.59 -1.13 0.14
N PRO A 72 -16.26 -2.29 0.73
CA PRO A 72 -17.05 -3.50 0.52
C PRO A 72 -18.49 -3.25 0.99
N LYS A 73 -19.46 -3.64 0.15
CA LYS A 73 -20.89 -3.58 0.48
C LYS A 73 -21.20 -4.49 1.68
#